data_AF-A0A944W913-F1
#
_entry.id   AF-A0A944W913-F1
#
_cell.length_a   1.000
_cell.length_b   1.000
_cell.length_c   1.000
_cell.angle_alpha   90.00
_cell.angle_beta   90.00
_cell.angle_gamma   90.00
#
_symmetry.space_group_name_H-M   'P 1'
#
loop_
_entity.id
_entity.type
_entity.pdbx_description
1 polymer ?
#
loop_
_entity_poly.entity_id
_entity_poly.type
_entity_poly.pdbx_seq_one_letter_code
_entity_poly.pdbx_strand_id
1 'polypeptide(L)'
;MNKDTLINRRLTGENSFQNNEEHEHGKHPNSLANLKPYEKGVSGNPGGRPVKYAKLKKALDKWADLELDYDWWDLPPKEARTLKDQVHWRIWHKARQGCNKSIEILAKLGCLDDE
;
A
#
# COMPACT_ATOMS: atom_id res chain seq x y z
N MET A 1 -16.15 -32.85 -47.60
CA MET A 1 -15.27 -31.65 -47.60
C MET A 1 -14.48 -31.64 -48.89
N ASN A 2 -14.70 -30.63 -49.74
CA ASN A 2 -14.24 -30.61 -51.13
C ASN A 2 -12.81 -30.08 -51.23
N LYS A 3 -11.92 -30.78 -51.94
CA LYS A 3 -10.47 -30.44 -52.02
C LYS A 3 -10.21 -29.05 -52.59
N ASP A 4 -11.16 -28.52 -53.36
CA ASP A 4 -11.07 -27.19 -53.98
C ASP A 4 -11.18 -26.04 -52.97
N THR A 5 -11.83 -26.26 -51.83
CA THR A 5 -11.89 -25.26 -50.74
C THR A 5 -10.56 -25.11 -49.98
N LEU A 6 -9.70 -26.13 -50.00
CA LEU A 6 -8.36 -26.08 -49.40
C LEU A 6 -7.35 -25.40 -50.32
N ILE A 7 -7.57 -25.45 -51.63
CA ILE A 7 -6.68 -24.85 -52.64
C ILE A 7 -6.91 -23.34 -52.73
N ASN A 8 -8.16 -22.88 -52.66
CA ASN A 8 -8.46 -21.43 -52.70
C ASN A 8 -7.96 -20.66 -51.47
N ARG A 9 -7.87 -21.31 -50.29
CA ARG A 9 -7.26 -20.68 -49.10
C ARG A 9 -5.74 -20.47 -49.25
N ARG A 10 -5.08 -21.20 -50.17
CA ARG A 10 -3.64 -21.06 -50.46
C ARG A 10 -3.33 -20.04 -51.57
N LEU A 11 -4.34 -19.63 -52.36
CA LEU A 11 -4.14 -18.74 -53.53
C LEU A 11 -4.54 -17.28 -53.25
N THR A 12 -5.32 -17.01 -52.21
CA THR A 12 -5.40 -15.67 -51.63
C THR A 12 -4.16 -15.49 -50.76
N GLY A 13 -3.17 -14.76 -51.26
CA GLY A 13 -1.98 -14.35 -50.52
C GLY A 13 -2.29 -13.42 -49.34
N GLU A 14 -3.19 -13.83 -48.45
CA GLU A 14 -3.17 -13.43 -47.05
C GLU A 14 -2.00 -14.16 -46.40
N ASN A 15 -0.81 -13.73 -46.81
CA ASN A 15 0.35 -13.82 -45.97
C ASN A 15 0.02 -13.03 -44.70
N SER A 16 -0.57 -13.69 -43.71
CA SER A 16 -0.39 -13.28 -42.33
C SER A 16 1.06 -13.58 -41.95
N PHE A 17 2.01 -12.98 -42.67
CA PHE A 17 3.28 -12.64 -42.06
C PHE A 17 2.86 -11.69 -40.96
N GLN A 18 2.69 -12.23 -39.76
CA GLN A 18 2.67 -11.42 -38.56
C GLN A 18 3.90 -10.54 -38.72
N ASN A 19 3.66 -9.25 -38.91
CA ASN A 19 4.73 -8.27 -38.88
C ASN A 19 5.39 -8.48 -37.53
N ASN A 20 6.53 -9.18 -37.52
CA ASN A 20 7.42 -9.22 -36.37
C ASN A 20 8.05 -7.84 -36.36
N GLU A 21 7.25 -6.84 -35.99
CA GLU A 21 7.73 -5.52 -35.68
C GLU A 21 8.75 -5.75 -34.55
N GLU A 22 10.02 -5.50 -34.86
CA GLU A 22 11.09 -5.58 -33.87
C GLU A 22 10.79 -4.52 -32.82
N HIS A 23 10.10 -4.94 -31.77
CA HIS A 23 9.77 -4.07 -30.66
C HIS A 23 10.98 -4.05 -29.71
N GLU A 24 11.43 -2.84 -29.37
CA GLU A 24 12.35 -2.66 -28.27
C GLU A 24 11.79 -3.32 -27.00
N HIS A 25 12.69 -3.83 -26.17
CA HIS A 25 12.33 -4.51 -24.94
C HIS A 25 11.31 -3.70 -24.11
N GLY A 26 10.16 -4.31 -23.81
CA GLY A 26 9.09 -3.68 -23.03
C GLY A 26 8.08 -2.85 -23.82
N LYS A 27 8.22 -2.71 -25.14
CA LYS A 27 7.28 -1.94 -26.00
C LYS A 27 6.33 -2.78 -26.86
N HIS A 28 6.30 -4.09 -26.65
CA HIS A 28 5.41 -4.96 -27.42
C HIS A 28 3.93 -4.58 -27.17
N PRO A 29 3.10 -4.39 -28.21
CA PRO A 29 1.72 -3.89 -28.09
C PRO A 29 0.84 -4.80 -27.23
N ASN A 30 0.96 -6.13 -27.37
CA ASN A 30 0.25 -7.07 -26.49
C ASN A 30 0.66 -6.96 -25.01
N SER A 31 1.92 -6.63 -24.72
CA SER A 31 2.39 -6.42 -23.34
C SER A 31 1.84 -5.11 -22.78
N LEU A 32 1.84 -4.03 -23.57
CA LEU A 32 1.27 -2.73 -23.18
C LEU A 32 -0.25 -2.80 -22.99
N ALA A 33 -0.96 -3.51 -23.88
CA ALA A 33 -2.42 -3.67 -23.78
C ALA A 33 -2.85 -4.44 -22.51
N ASN A 34 -1.98 -5.31 -21.99
CA ASN A 34 -2.22 -6.06 -20.75
C ASN A 34 -1.81 -5.31 -19.47
N LEU A 35 -1.07 -4.21 -19.58
CA LEU A 35 -0.71 -3.39 -18.42
C LEU A 35 -1.90 -2.49 -18.05
N LYS A 36 -2.52 -2.77 -16.90
CA LYS A 36 -3.49 -1.85 -16.29
C LYS A 36 -2.74 -0.81 -15.47
N PRO A 37 -2.71 0.47 -15.88
CA PRO A 37 -2.11 1.52 -15.05
C PRO A 37 -2.92 1.67 -13.75
N TYR A 38 -2.22 1.75 -12.62
CA TYR A 38 -2.85 2.08 -11.34
C TYR A 38 -3.21 3.57 -11.31
N GLU A 39 -4.25 3.93 -10.55
CA GLU A 39 -4.59 5.33 -10.32
C GLU A 39 -3.39 6.07 -9.70
N LYS A 40 -3.17 7.32 -10.11
CA LYS A 40 -2.08 8.15 -9.56
C LYS A 40 -2.27 8.27 -8.05
N GLY A 41 -1.24 7.90 -7.28
CA GLY A 41 -1.27 7.87 -5.82
C GLY A 41 -1.67 6.53 -5.20
N VAL A 42 -2.14 5.58 -6.00
CA VAL A 42 -2.40 4.20 -5.55
C VAL A 42 -1.21 3.34 -5.94
N SER A 43 -0.37 2.99 -4.96
CA SER A 43 0.64 1.95 -5.21
C SER A 43 -0.08 0.65 -5.52
N GLY A 44 0.34 -0.08 -6.55
CA GLY A 44 -0.21 -1.41 -6.89
C GLY A 44 -0.03 -2.49 -5.82
N ASN A 45 0.43 -2.12 -4.62
CA ASN A 45 0.45 -2.94 -3.42
C ASN A 45 -0.71 -2.52 -2.49
N PRO A 46 -1.84 -3.26 -2.47
CA PRO A 46 -2.96 -3.00 -1.55
C PRO A 46 -2.56 -3.07 -0.08
N GLY A 47 -1.50 -3.82 0.23
CA GLY A 47 -0.91 -3.96 1.57
C GLY A 47 0.23 -2.97 1.84
N GLY A 48 0.39 -1.94 1.01
CA GLY A 48 1.40 -0.90 1.18
C GLY A 48 1.35 -0.29 2.57
N ARG A 49 2.50 0.15 3.08
CA ARG A 49 2.66 0.70 4.43
C ARG A 49 1.62 1.78 4.80
N PRO A 50 1.26 2.73 3.91
CA PRO A 50 0.22 3.72 4.22
C PRO A 50 -1.16 3.11 4.49
N VAL A 51 -1.53 2.06 3.75
CA VAL A 51 -2.86 1.44 3.83
C VAL A 51 -2.93 0.44 4.99
N LYS A 52 -1.89 -0.37 5.18
CA LYS A 52 -1.87 -1.47 6.15
C LYS A 52 -2.07 -1.01 7.60
N TYR A 53 -1.48 0.12 7.96
CA TYR A 53 -1.48 0.62 9.35
C TYR A 53 -2.32 1.88 9.55
N ALA A 54 -3.14 2.29 8.57
CA ALA A 54 -3.97 3.50 8.67
C ALA A 54 -4.87 3.51 9.92
N LYS A 55 -5.49 2.37 10.24
CA LYS A 55 -6.33 2.23 11.44
C LYS A 55 -5.54 2.33 12.74
N LEU A 56 -4.29 1.86 12.75
CA LEU A 56 -3.40 1.96 13.91
C LEU A 56 -2.92 3.40 14.08
N LYS A 57 -2.48 4.05 12.99
CA LYS A 57 -2.09 5.47 12.98
C LYS A 57 -3.19 6.33 13.61
N LYS A 58 -4.41 6.24 13.07
CA LYS A 58 -5.58 6.98 13.59
C LYS A 58 -5.86 6.71 15.08
N ALA A 59 -5.62 5.49 15.55
CA ALA A 59 -5.85 5.14 16.95
C ALA A 59 -4.74 5.65 17.89
N LEU A 60 -3.52 5.81 17.37
CA LEU A 60 -2.40 6.44 18.07
C LEU A 60 -2.52 7.96 18.06
N ASP A 61 -2.89 8.58 16.94
CA ASP A 61 -3.04 10.04 16.80
C ASP A 61 -4.04 10.62 17.80
N LYS A 62 -5.06 9.84 18.19
CA LYS A 62 -6.00 10.19 19.28
C LYS A 62 -5.32 10.65 20.58
N TRP A 63 -4.11 10.16 20.86
CA TRP A 63 -3.39 10.42 22.11
C TRP A 63 -2.24 11.44 21.95
N ALA A 64 -2.00 11.95 20.74
CA ALA A 64 -0.89 12.85 20.45
C ALA A 64 -0.98 14.16 21.24
N ASP A 65 -2.18 14.74 21.29
CA ASP A 65 -2.46 16.03 21.95
C ASP A 65 -2.87 15.88 23.41
N LEU A 66 -2.76 14.67 23.99
CA LEU A 66 -3.13 14.47 25.38
C LEU A 66 -2.08 15.11 26.29
N GLU A 67 -2.45 16.24 26.91
CA GLU A 67 -1.72 16.79 28.03
C GLU A 67 -1.92 15.90 29.26
N LEU A 68 -0.82 15.36 29.77
CA LEU A 68 -0.81 14.57 30.99
C LEU A 68 -0.29 15.43 32.13
N ASP A 69 -1.11 15.60 33.16
CA ASP A 69 -0.62 16.02 34.47
C ASP A 69 0.45 15.04 34.97
N TYR A 70 1.32 15.51 35.87
CA TYR A 70 2.48 14.76 36.33
C TYR A 70 2.05 13.47 37.09
N ASP A 71 1.93 12.36 36.35
CA ASP A 71 1.50 11.07 36.88
C ASP A 71 2.70 10.20 37.27
N TRP A 72 2.85 9.92 38.58
CA TRP A 72 3.95 9.12 39.13
C TRP A 72 3.71 7.62 38.96
N TRP A 73 2.47 7.21 38.71
CA TRP A 73 2.04 5.82 38.81
C TRP A 73 1.98 5.09 37.48
N ASP A 74 2.38 5.74 36.38
CA ASP A 74 2.46 5.12 35.06
C ASP A 74 1.09 4.58 34.58
N LEU A 75 -0.02 5.11 35.12
CA LEU A 75 -1.38 4.60 34.93
C LEU A 75 -2.01 5.16 33.65
N PRO A 76 -2.78 4.33 32.91
CA PRO A 76 -3.53 4.84 31.77
C PRO A 76 -4.63 5.80 32.23
N PRO A 77 -4.93 6.85 31.44
CA PRO A 77 -5.94 7.83 31.76
C PRO A 77 -7.34 7.20 31.66
N LYS A 78 -8.35 7.83 32.26
CA LYS A 78 -9.72 7.28 32.34
C LYS A 78 -10.36 7.10 30.96
N GLU A 79 -9.91 7.87 29.98
CA GLU A 79 -10.32 7.83 28.58
C GLU A 79 -9.86 6.53 27.89
N ALA A 80 -8.78 5.90 28.39
CA ALA A 80 -8.26 4.63 27.91
C ALA A 80 -9.03 3.44 28.55
N ARG A 81 -10.32 3.37 28.22
CA ARG A 81 -11.26 2.40 28.82
C ARG A 81 -10.98 0.95 28.43
N THR A 82 -10.56 0.71 27.19
CA THR A 82 -10.33 -0.66 26.69
C THR A 82 -8.86 -1.04 26.78
N LEU A 83 -8.55 -2.34 26.93
CA LEU A 83 -7.15 -2.82 26.89
C LEU A 83 -6.42 -2.37 25.62
N LYS A 84 -7.13 -2.35 24.48
CA LYS A 84 -6.58 -1.86 23.21
C LYS A 84 -6.19 -0.38 23.29
N ASP A 85 -7.06 0.45 23.86
CA ASP A 85 -6.77 1.87 24.07
C ASP A 85 -5.61 2.07 25.04
N GLN A 86 -5.54 1.28 26.11
CA GLN A 86 -4.43 1.33 27.07
C GLN A 86 -3.10 0.95 26.41
N VAL A 87 -3.08 -0.03 25.51
CA VAL A 87 -1.87 -0.36 24.74
C VAL A 87 -1.46 0.81 23.84
N HIS A 88 -2.40 1.43 23.13
CA HIS A 88 -2.12 2.58 22.28
C HIS A 88 -1.57 3.77 23.10
N TRP A 89 -2.22 4.08 24.22
CA TRP A 89 -1.73 5.10 25.16
C TRP A 89 -0.33 4.74 25.70
N ARG A 90 -0.10 3.47 26.08
CA ARG A 90 1.17 3.02 26.64
C ARG A 90 2.33 3.17 25.66
N ILE A 91 2.07 3.05 24.35
CA ILE A 91 3.08 3.31 23.31
C ILE A 91 3.54 4.77 23.38
N TRP A 92 2.61 5.72 23.40
CA TRP A 92 2.92 7.14 23.59
C TRP A 92 3.61 7.41 24.92
N HIS A 93 3.10 6.84 25.99
CA HIS A 93 3.66 6.97 27.34
C HIS A 93 5.11 6.48 27.40
N LYS A 94 5.42 5.34 26.77
CA LYS A 94 6.80 4.84 26.69
C LYS A 94 7.67 5.66 25.76
N ALA A 95 7.12 6.18 24.66
CA ALA A 95 7.85 7.06 23.77
C ALA A 95 8.29 8.35 24.48
N ARG A 96 7.39 9.03 25.22
CA ARG A 96 7.74 10.23 26.02
C ARG A 96 8.77 9.97 27.11
N GLN A 97 8.85 8.73 27.62
CA GLN A 97 9.87 8.30 28.58
C GLN A 97 11.22 7.96 27.91
N GLY A 98 11.34 8.07 26.59
CA GLY A 98 12.58 7.79 25.85
C GLY A 98 12.73 6.35 25.33
N CYS A 99 11.64 5.57 25.24
CA CYS A 99 11.73 4.21 24.69
C CYS A 99 11.91 4.23 23.16
N ASN A 100 13.10 3.89 22.68
CA ASN A 100 13.46 3.89 21.25
C ASN A 100 12.49 3.10 20.36
N LYS A 101 12.05 1.91 20.79
CA LYS A 101 11.12 1.09 19.99
C LYS A 101 9.76 1.76 19.80
N SER A 102 9.25 2.42 20.84
CA SER A 102 7.98 3.14 20.76
C SER A 102 8.11 4.38 19.86
N ILE A 103 9.20 5.14 20.01
CA ILE A 103 9.52 6.29 19.15
C ILE A 103 9.61 5.83 17.68
N GLU A 104 10.33 4.74 17.42
CA GLU A 104 10.49 4.19 16.08
C GLU A 104 9.15 3.76 15.47
N ILE A 105 8.26 3.13 16.24
CA ILE A 105 6.91 2.77 15.75
C ILE A 105 6.13 4.02 15.36
N LEU A 106 6.12 5.05 16.21
CA LEU A 106 5.39 6.30 15.96
C LEU A 106 5.94 7.03 14.72
N ALA A 107 7.27 7.20 14.65
CA ALA A 107 7.94 7.78 13.47
C ALA A 107 7.65 6.97 12.20
N LYS A 108 7.66 5.63 12.28
CA LYS A 108 7.38 4.79 11.12
C LYS A 108 5.95 4.91 10.60
N LEU A 109 5.01 5.28 11.46
CA LEU A 109 3.62 5.47 11.09
C LEU A 109 3.29 6.92 10.71
N GLY A 110 4.27 7.83 10.86
CA GLY A 110 4.08 9.26 10.64
C GLY A 110 3.16 9.91 11.68
N CYS A 111 3.19 9.39 12.91
CA CYS A 111 2.45 9.95 14.06
C CYS A 111 3.23 11.08 14.76
N LEU A 112 4.50 11.29 14.38
CA LEU A 112 5.36 12.37 14.89
C LEU A 112 5.68 13.42 13.82
N ASP A 113 5.08 13.27 12.63
CA ASP A 113 5.25 14.21 11.54
C ASP A 113 4.35 15.42 11.80
N ASP A 114 4.82 16.62 11.49
CA ASP A 114 3.98 17.83 11.49
C ASP A 114 2.86 17.68 10.43
N GLU A 115 1.71 18.34 10.63
CA GLU A 115 0.62 18.42 9.63
C GLU A 115 1.04 19.09 8.32
#